data_AF-A0A5M9WNK3-F1
#
_entry.id   AF-A0A5M9WNK3-F1
#
_cell.length_a   1.000
_cell.length_b   1.000
_cell.length_c   1.000
_cell.angle_alpha   90.00
_cell.angle_beta   90.00
_cell.angle_gamma   90.00
#
_symmetry.space_group_name_H-M   'P 1'
#
loop_
_entity.id
_entity.type
_entity.pdbx_description
1 polymer ?
#
loop_
_entity_poly.entity_id
_entity_poly.type
_entity_poly.pdbx_seq_one_letter_code
_entity_poly.pdbx_strand_id
1 'polypeptide(L)'
;MKNIFKKIQYISTLLIILAFIVGGCNTFPNQDQVVEKATQVGYQYFIDHYNTEVNFTDHKFMPKDLSHNVNLSGHVKDNQEVSISILIDYDTFEVQTAVVPKELLDKKIK
;
A
#
# COMPACT_ATOMS: atom_id res chain seq x y z
N MET A 1 -26.14 -12.48 33.13
CA MET A 1 -24.82 -13.14 33.14
C MET A 1 -24.34 -13.61 31.76
N LYS A 2 -25.15 -14.33 30.96
CA LYS A 2 -24.74 -14.86 29.62
C LYS A 2 -24.16 -13.82 28.64
N ASN A 3 -24.61 -12.57 28.70
CA ASN A 3 -24.16 -11.50 27.78
C ASN A 3 -22.77 -10.92 28.12
N ILE A 4 -22.32 -11.06 29.38
CA ILE A 4 -21.01 -10.57 29.83
C ILE A 4 -19.92 -11.53 29.34
N PHE A 5 -20.16 -12.84 29.41
CA PHE A 5 -19.25 -13.86 28.87
C PHE A 5 -19.09 -13.77 27.35
N LYS A 6 -20.17 -13.49 26.59
CA LYS A 6 -20.07 -13.22 25.15
C LYS A 6 -19.25 -11.96 24.83
N LYS A 7 -19.41 -10.87 25.58
CA LYS A 7 -18.62 -9.64 25.38
C LYS A 7 -17.13 -9.85 25.68
N ILE A 8 -16.78 -10.58 26.74
CA ILE A 8 -15.40 -10.92 27.08
C ILE A 8 -14.76 -11.82 26.01
N GLN A 9 -15.53 -12.77 25.46
CA GLN A 9 -15.07 -13.62 24.35
C GLN A 9 -14.82 -12.80 23.07
N TYR A 10 -15.70 -11.86 22.73
CA TYR A 10 -15.53 -10.96 21.57
C TYR A 10 -14.32 -10.02 21.69
N ILE A 11 -14.07 -9.47 22.89
CA ILE A 11 -12.93 -8.58 23.14
C ILE A 11 -11.60 -9.35 23.08
N SER A 12 -11.58 -10.59 23.57
CA SER A 12 -10.40 -11.47 23.50
C SER A 12 -10.04 -11.86 22.06
N THR A 13 -11.03 -12.19 21.22
CA THR A 13 -10.78 -12.53 19.80
C THR A 13 -10.34 -11.31 18.98
N LEU A 14 -10.83 -10.10 19.28
CA LEU A 14 -10.42 -8.86 18.60
C LEU A 14 -8.93 -8.51 18.85
N LEU A 15 -8.40 -8.85 20.03
CA LEU A 15 -7.02 -8.57 20.42
C LEU A 15 -5.99 -9.49 19.73
N ILE A 16 -6.41 -10.72 19.38
CA ILE A 16 -5.53 -11.70 18.72
C ILE A 16 -5.31 -11.36 17.24
N ILE A 17 -6.29 -10.73 16.57
CA ILE A 17 -6.14 -10.32 15.16
C ILE A 17 -5.12 -9.17 15.03
N LEU A 18 -5.00 -8.31 16.04
CA LEU A 18 -3.97 -7.26 16.07
C LEU A 18 -2.55 -7.81 16.26
N ALA A 19 -2.39 -9.00 16.84
CA ALA A 19 -1.08 -9.59 17.16
C ALA A 19 -0.40 -10.30 15.98
N PHE A 20 -1.10 -10.53 14.86
CA PHE A 20 -0.52 -11.18 13.68
C PHE A 20 0.23 -10.23 12.72
N ILE A 21 0.26 -8.92 13.01
CA ILE A 21 1.04 -7.93 12.23
C ILE A 21 2.43 -7.67 12.85
N VAL A 22 3.01 -8.66 13.53
CA VAL A 22 4.42 -8.62 13.94
C VAL A 22 5.18 -9.80 13.32
N GLY A 23 4.95 -9.99 12.02
CA GLY A 23 5.73 -10.90 11.19
C GLY A 23 6.98 -10.20 10.64
N GLY A 24 8.03 -10.12 11.47
CA GLY A 24 9.44 -10.04 11.04
C GLY A 24 9.90 -8.81 10.24
N CYS A 25 10.15 -7.67 10.91
CA CYS A 25 10.98 -6.61 10.33
C CYS A 25 12.46 -6.85 10.64
N ASN A 26 13.20 -7.42 9.69
CA ASN A 26 14.63 -7.18 9.56
C ASN A 26 14.82 -5.96 8.64
N THR A 27 14.29 -4.79 9.03
CA THR A 27 14.39 -3.59 8.19
C THR A 27 15.65 -2.81 8.49
N PHE A 28 16.45 -2.62 7.44
CA PHE A 28 17.54 -1.65 7.42
C PHE A 28 16.95 -0.28 7.80
N PRO A 29 17.59 0.50 8.70
CA PRO A 29 16.96 1.62 9.41
C PRO A 29 16.43 2.78 8.55
N ASN A 30 16.62 2.75 7.23
CA ASN A 30 16.13 3.77 6.29
C ASN A 30 15.05 3.28 5.31
N GLN A 31 14.86 1.96 5.14
CA GLN A 31 13.92 1.45 4.13
C GLN A 31 12.46 1.71 4.52
N ASP A 32 12.13 1.60 5.81
CA ASP A 32 10.76 1.84 6.29
C ASP A 32 10.30 3.28 6.04
N GLN A 33 11.17 4.26 6.29
CA GLN A 33 10.87 5.67 6.02
C GLN A 33 10.72 5.95 4.53
N VAL A 34 11.51 5.29 3.69
CA VAL A 34 11.40 5.39 2.24
C VAL A 34 10.06 4.80 1.77
N VAL A 35 9.68 3.62 2.26
CA VAL A 35 8.42 2.97 1.91
C VAL A 35 7.23 3.81 2.38
N GLU A 36 7.27 4.38 3.59
CA GLU A 36 6.22 5.26 4.11
C GLU A 36 6.02 6.49 3.20
N LYS A 37 7.10 7.21 2.88
CA LYS A 37 7.04 8.38 1.99
C LYS A 37 6.60 8.03 0.58
N ALA A 38 7.13 6.94 0.00
CA ALA A 38 6.72 6.46 -1.31
C ALA A 38 5.22 6.08 -1.31
N THR A 39 4.72 5.49 -0.23
CA THR A 39 3.30 5.13 -0.06
C THR A 39 2.41 6.38 -0.07
N GLN A 40 2.82 7.44 0.64
CA GLN A 40 2.09 8.72 0.65
C GLN A 40 2.08 9.36 -0.74
N VAL A 41 3.23 9.41 -1.43
CA VAL A 41 3.33 9.93 -2.79
C VAL A 41 2.50 9.11 -3.77
N GLY A 42 2.57 7.79 -3.68
CA GLY A 42 1.76 6.90 -4.51
C GLY A 42 0.27 7.12 -4.29
N TYR A 43 -0.18 7.22 -3.04
CA TYR A 43 -1.59 7.45 -2.73
C TYR A 43 -2.08 8.75 -3.35
N GLN A 44 -1.32 9.84 -3.18
CA GLN A 44 -1.66 11.14 -3.74
C GLN A 44 -1.67 11.12 -5.28
N TYR A 45 -0.70 10.46 -5.91
CA TYR A 45 -0.66 10.32 -7.37
C TYR A 45 -1.92 9.65 -7.91
N PHE A 46 -2.44 8.60 -7.26
CA PHE A 46 -3.66 7.93 -7.72
C PHE A 46 -4.93 8.79 -7.56
N ILE A 47 -4.99 9.61 -6.52
CA ILE A 47 -6.06 10.61 -6.35
C ILE A 47 -5.98 11.66 -7.46
N ASP A 48 -4.81 12.27 -7.67
CA ASP A 48 -4.68 13.42 -8.58
C ASP A 48 -4.79 13.02 -10.05
N HIS A 49 -4.27 11.84 -10.43
CA HIS A 49 -4.19 11.43 -11.83
C HIS A 49 -5.36 10.54 -12.29
N TYR A 50 -6.01 9.83 -11.35
CA TYR A 50 -7.08 8.87 -11.67
C TYR A 50 -8.34 9.05 -10.83
N ASN A 51 -8.40 10.03 -9.93
CA ASN A 51 -9.50 10.23 -8.99
C ASN A 51 -9.89 8.90 -8.28
N THR A 52 -8.86 8.16 -7.84
CA THR A 52 -9.02 6.79 -7.35
C THR A 52 -8.22 6.60 -6.06
N GLU A 53 -8.89 6.13 -5.01
CA GLU A 53 -8.21 5.69 -3.79
C GLU A 53 -7.66 4.27 -3.97
N VAL A 54 -6.44 4.03 -3.48
CA VAL A 54 -5.74 2.75 -3.58
C VAL A 54 -5.19 2.31 -2.24
N ASN A 55 -5.00 1.00 -2.08
CA ASN A 55 -4.27 0.40 -0.97
C ASN A 55 -3.02 -0.28 -1.53
N PHE A 56 -1.84 0.14 -1.08
CA PHE A 56 -0.60 -0.60 -1.33
C PHE A 56 -0.44 -1.70 -0.29
N THR A 57 -0.17 -2.91 -0.75
CA THR A 57 -0.08 -4.11 0.09
C THR A 57 1.31 -4.74 0.06
N ASP A 58 2.15 -4.33 -0.89
CA ASP A 58 3.51 -4.86 -1.05
C ASP A 58 4.46 -3.80 -1.64
N HIS A 59 5.75 -3.99 -1.40
CA HIS A 59 6.80 -3.14 -1.94
C HIS A 59 8.04 -3.94 -2.35
N LYS A 60 8.72 -3.51 -3.40
CA LYS A 60 9.97 -4.10 -3.86
C LYS A 60 10.96 -3.04 -4.29
N PHE A 61 12.10 -2.98 -3.62
CA PHE A 61 13.24 -2.18 -4.08
C PHE A 61 13.87 -2.81 -5.32
N MET A 62 14.15 -1.98 -6.33
CA MET A 62 14.96 -2.41 -7.44
C MET A 62 16.41 -2.63 -6.98
N PRO A 63 17.13 -3.59 -7.60
CA PRO A 63 18.57 -3.73 -7.39
C PRO A 63 19.28 -2.38 -7.62
N LYS A 64 20.16 -2.00 -6.70
CA LYS A 64 20.83 -0.67 -6.70
C LYS A 64 21.67 -0.42 -7.96
N ASP A 65 22.12 -1.48 -8.61
CA ASP A 65 22.85 -1.46 -9.88
C ASP A 65 21.95 -1.23 -11.10
N LEU A 66 20.61 -1.38 -10.95
CA LEU A 66 19.63 -1.16 -12.02
C LEU A 66 18.94 0.20 -11.91
N SER A 67 18.40 0.54 -10.74
CA SER A 67 17.75 1.84 -10.52
C SER A 67 17.50 2.12 -9.04
N HIS A 68 17.34 3.40 -8.72
CA HIS A 68 17.04 3.88 -7.37
C HIS A 68 15.53 3.95 -7.12
N ASN A 69 14.83 2.88 -7.49
CA ASN A 69 13.37 2.85 -7.45
C ASN A 69 12.82 1.87 -6.41
N VAL A 70 11.68 2.22 -5.83
CA VAL A 70 10.79 1.31 -5.13
C VAL A 70 9.52 1.12 -5.95
N ASN A 71 9.15 -0.13 -6.21
CA ASN A 71 7.85 -0.49 -6.78
C ASN A 71 6.88 -0.78 -5.64
N LEU A 72 5.77 -0.05 -5.59
CA LEU A 72 4.64 -0.36 -4.72
C LEU A 72 3.56 -1.08 -5.53
N SER A 73 3.04 -2.19 -4.98
CA SER A 73 1.97 -2.98 -5.59
C SER A 73 0.75 -2.97 -4.69
N GLY A 74 -0.43 -2.98 -5.29
CA GLY A 74 -1.66 -2.86 -4.54
C GLY A 74 -2.90 -3.01 -5.42
N HIS A 75 -4.01 -2.49 -4.92
CA HIS A 75 -5.29 -2.53 -5.62
C HIS A 75 -6.12 -1.28 -5.32
N VAL A 76 -7.16 -1.04 -6.11
CA VAL A 76 -8.15 -0.01 -5.83
C VAL A 76 -8.87 -0.31 -4.52
N LYS A 77 -9.05 0.70 -3.66
CA LYS A 77 -9.59 0.54 -2.31
C LYS A 77 -10.94 -0.19 -2.29
N ASP A 78 -11.83 0.18 -3.22
CA ASP A 78 -13.19 -0.36 -3.31
C ASP A 78 -13.30 -1.59 -4.25
N ASN A 79 -12.21 -2.02 -4.89
CA ASN A 79 -12.19 -3.19 -5.76
C ASN A 79 -10.81 -3.88 -5.79
N GLN A 80 -10.67 -4.97 -5.04
CA GLN A 80 -9.40 -5.69 -4.91
C GLN A 80 -8.95 -6.43 -6.18
N GLU A 81 -9.88 -6.70 -7.11
CA GLU A 81 -9.57 -7.32 -8.40
C GLU A 81 -8.83 -6.36 -9.34
N VAL A 82 -8.91 -5.05 -9.07
CA VAL A 82 -8.27 -4.00 -9.87
C VAL A 82 -6.89 -3.72 -9.29
N SER A 83 -5.92 -4.53 -9.71
CA SER A 83 -4.52 -4.39 -9.30
C SER A 83 -3.85 -3.18 -9.96
N ILE A 84 -2.96 -2.54 -9.21
CA ILE A 84 -2.15 -1.41 -9.64
C ILE A 84 -0.71 -1.59 -9.19
N SER A 85 0.22 -0.92 -9.88
CA SER A 85 1.57 -0.73 -9.36
C SER A 85 2.11 0.64 -9.72
N ILE A 86 3.05 1.13 -8.93
CA ILE A 86 3.72 2.41 -9.15
C ILE A 86 5.20 2.30 -8.81
N LEU A 87 6.03 2.83 -9.68
CA LEU A 87 7.47 2.88 -9.55
C LEU A 87 7.87 4.32 -9.20
N ILE A 88 8.54 4.48 -8.06
CA ILE A 88 8.91 5.78 -7.47
C ILE A 88 10.41 5.78 -7.22
N ASP A 89 11.10 6.83 -7.66
CA ASP A 89 12.50 7.05 -7.32
C ASP A 89 12.60 7.40 -5.83
N TYR A 90 13.35 6.65 -5.03
CA TYR A 90 13.37 6.85 -3.58
C TYR A 90 14.31 7.94 -3.08
N ASP A 91 15.13 8.53 -3.96
CA ASP A 91 15.99 9.65 -3.62
C ASP A 91 15.25 10.99 -3.80
N THR A 92 14.41 11.08 -4.83
CA THR A 92 13.65 12.28 -5.22
C THR A 92 12.16 12.21 -4.91
N PHE A 93 11.62 11.00 -4.74
CA PHE A 93 10.19 10.71 -4.65
C PHE A 93 9.39 11.08 -5.91
N GLU A 94 10.05 11.18 -7.07
CA GLU A 94 9.38 11.37 -8.34
C GLU A 94 8.79 10.06 -8.87
N VAL A 95 7.53 10.12 -9.31
CA VAL A 95 6.85 8.98 -9.94
C VAL A 95 7.43 8.76 -11.33
N GLN A 96 8.05 7.60 -11.53
CA GLN A 96 8.66 7.23 -12.80
C GLN A 96 7.63 6.59 -13.74
N THR A 97 6.77 5.72 -13.21
CA THR A 97 5.76 4.98 -13.99
C THR A 97 4.66 4.48 -13.07
N ALA A 98 3.41 4.47 -13.56
CA ALA A 98 2.29 3.79 -12.93
C ALA A 98 1.69 2.78 -13.93
N VAL A 99 1.45 1.57 -13.49
CA VAL A 99 0.77 0.52 -14.26
C VAL A 99 -0.64 0.39 -13.72
N VAL A 100 -1.61 0.67 -14.59
CA VAL A 100 -3.03 0.65 -14.27
C VAL A 100 -3.82 -0.06 -15.36
N PRO A 101 -4.93 -0.73 -15.03
CA PRO A 101 -5.83 -1.29 -16.04
C PRO A 101 -6.53 -0.17 -16.81
N LYS A 102 -6.95 -0.48 -18.05
CA LYS A 102 -7.53 0.49 -18.98
C LYS A 102 -8.73 1.23 -18.41
N GLU A 103 -9.55 0.56 -17.61
CA GLU A 103 -10.72 1.14 -16.96
C GLU A 103 -10.43 2.35 -16.05
N LEU A 104 -9.21 2.45 -15.49
CA LEU A 104 -8.80 3.63 -14.72
C LEU A 104 -8.34 4.79 -15.62
N LEU A 105 -7.86 4.49 -16.82
CA LEU A 105 -7.51 5.51 -17.82
C LEU A 105 -8.77 6.20 -18.36
N ASP A 106 -9.83 5.42 -18.58
CA ASP A 106 -11.09 5.92 -19.13
C ASP A 106 -11.84 6.84 -18.16
N LYS A 107 -11.63 6.69 -16.84
CA LYS A 107 -12.19 7.59 -15.81
C LYS A 107 -11.63 9.02 -15.89
N LYS A 108 -10.44 9.21 -16.45
CA LYS A 108 -9.80 10.54 -16.58
C LYS A 108 -10.51 11.46 -17.59
N ILE A 109 -11.30 10.90 -18.51
CA ILE A 109 -11.85 11.60 -19.68
C ILE A 109 -13.27 12.14 -19.42
N LYS A 110 -13.85 11.89 -18.23
CA LYS A 110 -15.15 12.44 -17.82
C LYS A 110 -15.00 13.57 -16.83
#